data_AF-A0A0F4NL09-F1
#
_entry.id   AF-A0A0F4NL09-F1
#
_cell.length_a   1.000
_cell.length_b   1.000
_cell.length_c   1.000
_cell.angle_alpha   90.00
_cell.angle_beta   90.00
_cell.angle_gamma   90.00
#
_symmetry.space_group_name_H-M   'P 1'
#
loop_
_entity.id
_entity.type
_entity.pdbx_description
1 polymer ?
#
loop_
_entity_poly.entity_id
_entity_poly.type
_entity_poly.pdbx_seq_one_letter_code
_entity_poly.pdbx_strand_id
1 'polypeptide(L)'
;MFWIAVLAVITIGTVAVAYIKQKEKILWQGECPPTTFSYRDQSDRQRITVTPIKIRKIGNYVDLIALNSSGNEKVYFSQLVDSMLSTEGHEKKHFDDRVNDVLLSKETA
;
A
#
# COMPACT_ATOMS: atom_id res chain seq x y z
N MET A 1 -24.34 -38.91 -5.39
CA MET A 1 -24.45 -37.55 -5.94
C MET A 1 -24.28 -36.44 -4.89
N PHE A 2 -24.62 -36.65 -3.61
CA PHE A 2 -24.47 -35.64 -2.54
C PHE A 2 -23.03 -35.33 -2.06
N TRP A 3 -22.04 -36.18 -2.39
CA TRP A 3 -20.66 -36.02 -1.91
C TRP A 3 -19.87 -34.89 -2.60
N ILE A 4 -20.20 -34.58 -3.85
CA ILE A 4 -19.53 -33.52 -4.62
C ILE A 4 -19.89 -32.14 -4.06
N ALA A 5 -21.13 -31.95 -3.61
CA ALA A 5 -21.58 -30.70 -3.01
C ALA A 5 -20.87 -30.41 -1.68
N VAL A 6 -20.61 -31.43 -0.86
CA VAL A 6 -19.90 -31.28 0.42
C VAL A 6 -18.44 -30.90 0.18
N LEU A 7 -17.77 -31.52 -0.80
CA LEU A 7 -16.39 -31.15 -1.16
C LEU A 7 -16.30 -29.72 -1.71
N ALA A 8 -17.26 -29.30 -2.54
CA ALA A 8 -17.31 -27.95 -3.08
C ALA A 8 -17.45 -26.88 -1.97
N VAL A 9 -18.34 -27.10 -1.00
CA VAL A 9 -18.53 -26.17 0.14
C VAL A 9 -17.29 -26.08 1.02
N ILE A 10 -16.61 -27.20 1.27
CA ILE A 10 -15.35 -27.22 2.03
C ILE A 10 -14.26 -26.46 1.28
N THR A 11 -14.09 -26.66 -0.03
CA THR A 11 -13.10 -25.94 -0.83
C THR A 11 -13.36 -24.44 -0.92
N ILE A 12 -14.63 -24.03 -1.02
CA ILE A 12 -14.98 -22.60 -1.03
C ILE A 12 -14.69 -21.97 0.34
N GLY A 13 -15.02 -22.68 1.42
CA GLY A 13 -14.76 -22.23 2.79
C GLY A 13 -13.26 -22.07 3.09
N THR A 14 -12.43 -23.02 2.66
CA THR A 14 -10.97 -22.93 2.89
C THR A 14 -10.31 -21.82 2.08
N VAL A 15 -10.72 -21.62 0.83
CA VAL A 15 -10.24 -20.50 -0.01
C VAL A 15 -10.66 -19.16 0.60
N ALA A 16 -11.90 -19.03 1.08
CA ALA A 16 -12.38 -17.81 1.72
C ALA A 16 -11.59 -17.49 3.01
N VAL A 17 -11.33 -18.49 3.86
CA VAL A 17 -10.55 -18.30 5.09
C VAL A 17 -9.10 -17.94 4.79
N ALA A 18 -8.48 -18.55 3.77
CA ALA A 18 -7.13 -18.19 3.34
C ALA A 18 -7.05 -16.77 2.77
N TYR A 19 -8.09 -16.33 2.05
CA TYR A 19 -8.18 -14.97 1.51
C TYR A 19 -8.28 -13.92 2.63
N ILE A 20 -8.99 -14.23 3.72
CA ILE A 20 -9.15 -13.33 4.88
C ILE A 20 -7.85 -13.20 5.68
N LYS A 21 -6.94 -14.17 5.60
CA LYS A 21 -5.71 -14.23 6.41
C LYS A 21 -4.47 -13.72 5.68
N GLN A 22 -4.60 -12.66 4.86
CA GLN A 22 -3.43 -12.01 4.25
C GLN A 22 -2.56 -11.39 5.35
N LYS A 23 -1.32 -11.89 5.48
CA LYS A 23 -0.37 -11.43 6.50
C LYS A 23 0.13 -10.04 6.14
N GLU A 24 -0.09 -9.07 7.03
CA GLU A 24 0.51 -7.74 6.91
C GLU A 24 2.03 -7.83 7.09
N LYS A 25 2.79 -7.20 6.18
CA LYS A 25 4.24 -7.05 6.27
C LYS A 25 4.60 -5.57 6.17
N ILE A 26 5.32 -5.06 7.16
CA ILE A 26 5.86 -3.69 7.13
C ILE A 26 7.10 -3.69 6.23
N LEU A 27 7.05 -2.96 5.12
CA LEU A 27 8.17 -2.80 4.20
C LEU A 27 9.13 -1.73 4.70
N TRP A 28 8.58 -0.64 5.25
CA TRP A 28 9.35 0.48 5.77
C TRP A 28 8.59 1.21 6.85
N GLN A 29 9.32 1.79 7.80
CA GLN A 29 8.79 2.68 8.82
C GLN A 29 9.91 3.65 9.20
N GLY A 30 9.59 4.93 9.27
CA GLY A 30 10.54 5.98 9.61
C GLY A 30 10.00 7.36 9.30
N GLU A 31 10.87 8.36 9.42
CA GLU A 31 10.55 9.72 9.02
C GLU A 31 10.95 9.94 7.56
N CYS A 32 10.04 10.52 6.78
CA CYS A 32 10.27 10.89 5.39
C CYS A 32 9.79 12.33 5.18
N PRO A 33 10.51 13.15 4.39
CA PRO A 33 10.07 14.50 4.08
C PRO A 33 8.68 14.54 3.45
N PRO A 34 8.00 15.70 3.49
CA PRO A 34 6.73 15.89 2.81
C PRO A 34 6.79 15.43 1.37
N THR A 35 5.78 14.67 0.97
CA THR A 35 5.67 14.05 -0.36
C THR A 35 4.35 14.46 -0.98
N THR A 36 4.43 15.05 -2.17
CA THR A 36 3.27 15.49 -2.94
C THR A 36 2.98 14.53 -4.08
N PHE A 37 1.71 14.14 -4.26
CA PHE A 37 1.26 13.32 -5.38
C PHE A 37 -0.21 13.57 -5.71
N SER A 38 -0.64 13.13 -6.90
CA SER A 38 -2.05 13.07 -7.29
C SER A 38 -2.67 11.78 -6.79
N TYR A 39 -3.77 11.88 -6.06
CA TYR A 39 -4.52 10.75 -5.53
C TYR A 39 -5.96 10.81 -6.04
N ARG A 40 -6.50 9.66 -6.44
CA ARG A 40 -7.89 9.54 -6.91
C ARG A 40 -8.76 9.02 -5.78
N ASP A 41 -9.62 9.88 -5.24
CA ASP A 41 -10.55 9.52 -4.16
C ASP A 41 -11.99 9.56 -4.69
N GLN A 42 -12.67 8.42 -4.66
CA GLN A 42 -14.08 8.12 -5.01
C GLN A 42 -14.60 8.58 -6.39
N SER A 43 -14.25 9.77 -6.87
CA SER A 43 -14.56 10.27 -8.22
C SER A 43 -13.60 11.39 -8.69
N ASP A 44 -12.84 12.03 -7.79
CA ASP A 44 -11.98 13.17 -8.14
C ASP A 44 -10.50 12.87 -7.96
N ARG A 45 -9.71 13.44 -8.88
CA ARG A 45 -8.25 13.47 -8.78
C ARG A 45 -7.86 14.72 -8.01
N GLN A 46 -7.20 14.55 -6.88
CA GLN A 46 -6.72 15.64 -6.04
C GLN A 46 -5.22 15.58 -5.85
N ARG A 47 -4.55 16.73 -5.90
CA ARG A 47 -3.14 16.82 -5.56
C ARG A 47 -3.01 17.05 -4.06
N ILE A 48 -2.33 16.14 -3.37
CA ILE A 48 -2.18 16.16 -1.92
C ILE A 48 -0.71 16.15 -1.53
N THR A 49 -0.41 16.76 -0.38
CA THR A 49 0.90 16.71 0.26
C THR A 49 0.73 16.04 1.62
N VAL A 50 1.54 15.03 1.89
CA VAL A 50 1.47 14.20 3.10
C VAL A 50 2.88 13.90 3.60
N THR A 51 3.02 13.54 4.87
CA THR A 51 4.30 13.13 5.46
C THR A 51 4.32 11.61 5.61
N PRO A 52 5.04 10.85 4.76
CA PRO A 52 5.09 9.39 4.82
C PRO A 52 5.70 8.92 6.15
N ILE A 53 5.05 7.94 6.79
CA ILE A 53 5.56 7.35 8.05
C ILE A 53 5.79 5.85 7.96
N LYS A 54 5.06 5.17 7.08
CA LYS A 54 5.13 3.71 6.95
C LYS A 54 4.66 3.25 5.57
N ILE A 55 5.32 2.22 5.05
CA ILE A 55 4.87 1.48 3.87
C ILE A 55 4.60 0.05 4.33
N ARG A 56 3.40 -0.45 4.02
CA ARG A 56 3.00 -1.82 4.35
C ARG A 56 2.57 -2.57 3.10
N LYS A 57 2.67 -3.89 3.17
CA LYS A 57 2.16 -4.82 2.16
C LYS A 57 1.12 -5.73 2.80
N ILE A 58 -0.07 -5.77 2.22
CA ILE A 58 -1.16 -6.67 2.61
C ILE A 58 -1.52 -7.50 1.37
N GLY A 59 -1.12 -8.78 1.38
CA GLY A 59 -1.20 -9.64 0.20
C GLY A 59 -0.43 -9.06 -0.99
N ASN A 60 -1.16 -8.69 -2.04
CA ASN A 60 -0.60 -8.11 -3.26
C ASN A 60 -0.62 -6.57 -3.28
N TYR A 61 -1.24 -5.93 -2.28
CA TYR A 61 -1.38 -4.49 -2.22
C TYR A 61 -0.25 -3.89 -1.39
N VAL A 62 0.32 -2.79 -1.87
CA VAL A 62 1.27 -1.97 -1.12
C VAL A 62 0.61 -0.63 -0.81
N ASP A 63 0.52 -0.30 0.47
CA ASP A 63 -0.12 0.92 0.94
C ASP A 63 0.91 1.85 1.55
N LEU A 64 0.67 3.14 1.37
CA LEU A 64 1.36 4.20 2.08
C LEU A 64 0.52 4.65 3.28
N ILE A 65 1.13 4.70 4.44
CA ILE A 65 0.57 5.35 5.62
C ILE A 65 1.35 6.65 5.82
N ALA A 66 0.61 7.75 5.88
CA ALA A 66 1.18 9.09 5.98
C ALA A 66 0.31 9.98 6.87
N LEU A 67 0.93 10.97 7.48
CA LEU A 67 0.22 12.05 8.16
C LEU A 67 -0.30 13.03 7.11
N ASN A 68 -1.58 13.37 7.20
CA ASN A 68 -2.16 14.44 6.39
C ASN A 68 -1.78 15.83 6.95
N SER A 69 -2.21 16.90 6.29
CA SER A 69 -1.95 18.29 6.72
C SER A 69 -2.51 18.63 8.10
N SER A 70 -3.47 17.85 8.61
CA SER A 70 -4.03 17.99 9.96
C SER A 70 -3.31 17.14 11.01
N GLY A 71 -2.24 16.43 10.64
CA GLY A 71 -1.50 15.54 11.53
C GLY A 71 -2.19 14.19 11.79
N ASN A 72 -3.25 13.86 11.04
CA ASN A 72 -3.95 12.59 11.19
C ASN A 72 -3.34 11.53 10.28
N GLU A 73 -3.16 10.32 10.80
CA GLU A 73 -2.75 9.17 10.00
C GLU A 73 -3.85 8.81 8.98
N LYS A 74 -3.46 8.67 7.72
CA LYS A 74 -4.33 8.18 6.65
C LYS A 74 -3.60 7.15 5.81
N VAL A 75 -4.36 6.17 5.33
CA VAL A 75 -3.90 5.15 4.39
C VAL A 75 -4.17 5.64 2.96
N TYR A 76 -3.14 5.56 2.13
CA TYR A 76 -3.18 5.87 0.70
C TYR A 76 -2.84 4.59 -0.07
N PHE A 77 -3.80 4.11 -0.86
CA PHE A 77 -3.63 2.92 -1.68
C PHE A 77 -2.78 3.27 -2.90
N SER A 78 -1.69 2.54 -3.14
CA SER A 78 -0.78 2.77 -4.29
C SER A 78 -1.52 2.81 -5.63
N GLN A 79 -2.53 1.96 -5.79
CA GLN A 79 -3.35 1.86 -7.00
C GLN A 79 -4.14 3.13 -7.34
N LEU A 80 -4.33 4.01 -6.36
CA LEU A 80 -5.03 5.28 -6.50
C LEU A 80 -4.06 6.46 -6.65
N VAL A 81 -2.76 6.22 -6.61
CA VAL A 81 -1.72 7.22 -6.87
C VAL A 81 -1.53 7.34 -8.38
N ASP A 82 -1.92 8.49 -8.93
CA ASP A 82 -1.98 8.75 -10.38
C ASP A 82 -0.79 9.57 -10.90
N SER A 83 0.17 9.90 -10.03
CA SER A 83 1.37 10.64 -10.41
C SER A 83 2.62 10.11 -9.73
N MET A 84 3.79 10.54 -10.22
CA MET A 84 5.04 10.38 -9.49
C MET A 84 4.96 11.07 -8.12
N LEU A 85 5.67 10.49 -7.16
CA LEU A 85 5.89 11.03 -5.84
C LEU A 85 6.93 12.15 -5.93
N SER A 86 6.56 13.34 -5.47
CA SER A 86 7.46 14.48 -5.36
C SER A 86 7.80 14.69 -3.89
N THR A 87 8.86 14.03 -3.43
CA THR A 87 9.38 14.16 -2.06
C THR A 87 10.42 15.27 -2.01
N GLU A 88 10.35 16.13 -0.99
CA GLU A 88 11.34 17.20 -0.81
C GLU A 88 12.77 16.64 -0.70
N GLY A 89 13.73 17.24 -1.42
CA GLY A 89 15.13 16.81 -1.43
C GLY A 89 15.43 15.53 -2.21
N HIS A 90 14.44 14.93 -2.86
CA HIS A 90 14.62 13.69 -3.64
C HIS A 90 14.08 13.83 -5.07
N GLU A 91 14.62 13.00 -5.96
CA GLU A 91 14.12 12.89 -7.34
C GLU A 91 12.69 12.36 -7.35
N LYS A 92 11.89 12.85 -8.30
CA LYS A 92 10.52 12.37 -8.52
C LYS A 92 10.57 10.93 -9.04
N LYS A 93 9.84 10.04 -8.39
CA LYS A 93 9.79 8.61 -8.76
C LYS A 93 8.37 8.08 -8.72
N HIS A 94 8.07 7.04 -9.48
CA HIS A 94 6.81 6.32 -9.30
C HIS A 94 6.79 5.64 -7.93
N PHE A 95 5.58 5.39 -7.42
CA PHE A 95 5.41 4.75 -6.12
C PHE A 95 6.15 3.42 -6.05
N ASP A 96 6.00 2.57 -7.07
CA ASP A 96 6.61 1.24 -7.12
C ASP A 96 8.13 1.30 -7.17
N ASP A 97 8.71 2.21 -7.96
CA ASP A 97 10.17 2.44 -7.99
C ASP A 97 10.68 2.82 -6.60
N ARG A 98 9.90 3.64 -5.88
CA ARG A 98 10.29 4.09 -4.55
C ARG A 98 10.17 3.00 -3.50
N VAL A 99 9.18 2.12 -3.61
CA VAL A 99 9.09 0.91 -2.78
C VAL A 99 10.26 -0.03 -3.07
N ASN A 100 10.63 -0.20 -4.35
CA ASN A 100 11.75 -1.04 -4.74
C ASN A 100 13.08 -0.53 -4.17
N ASP A 101 13.35 0.77 -4.24
CA ASP A 101 14.52 1.37 -3.59
C ASP A 101 14.59 0.99 -2.11
N VAL A 102 13.46 1.07 -1.40
CA VAL A 102 13.41 0.76 0.03
C VAL A 102 13.62 -0.74 0.28
N LEU A 103 13.04 -1.61 -0.55
CA LEU A 103 13.23 -3.05 -0.44
C LEU A 103 14.69 -3.44 -0.71
N LEU A 104 15.27 -2.92 -1.78
CA LEU A 104 16.66 -3.16 -2.16
C LEU A 104 17.63 -2.65 -1.09
N SER A 105 17.34 -1.47 -0.49
CA SER A 105 18.19 -0.92 0.58
C SER A 105 18.26 -1.82 1.82
N LYS A 106 17.21 -2.62 2.09
CA LYS A 106 17.17 -3.57 3.21
C LYS A 106 17.91 -4.88 2.96
N GLU A 107 18.18 -5.24 1.71
CA GLU A 107 18.93 -6.47 1.39
C GLU A 107 20.45 -6.28 1.48
N THR A 108 20.90 -5.02 1.40
CA THR A 108 22.32 -4.63 1.51
C THR A 108 22.76 -4.20 2.91
N ALA A 109 21.91 -4.35 3.93
CA ALA A 109 22.16 -3.93 5.31
C ALA A 109 22.30 -5.12 6.27
#